data_AF-A0A2K8XCM9-F1
#
_entry.id   AF-A0A2K8XCM9-F1
#
_cell.length_a   1.000
_cell.length_b   1.000
_cell.length_c   1.000
_cell.angle_alpha   90.00
_cell.angle_beta   90.00
_cell.angle_gamma   90.00
#
_symmetry.space_group_name_H-M   'P 1'
#
loop_
_entity.id
_entity.type
_entity.pdbx_description
1 polymer ?
#
loop_
_entity_poly.entity_id
_entity_poly.type
_entity_poly.pdbx_seq_one_letter_code
_entity_poly.pdbx_strand_id
1 'polypeptide(L)' 'MTQALKDKIIEVCDTKIAQKGDNVGLSVYAFFKNKNDNPKLLMEAATWWIETHQLDHFEKAVKIKKMIQ' A
#
# COMPACT_ATOMS: atom_id res chain seq x y z
N MET A 1 12.30 3.86 0.47
CA MET A 1 10.97 4.24 -0.03
C MET A 1 10.89 5.75 -0.23
N THR A 2 10.46 6.19 -1.41
CA THR A 2 10.29 7.58 -1.83
C THR A 2 9.10 8.24 -1.13
N GLN A 3 9.13 9.57 -1.03
CA GLN A 3 8.01 10.32 -0.45
C GLN A 3 6.72 10.11 -1.25
N ALA A 4 6.83 10.03 -2.58
CA ALA A 4 5.70 9.76 -3.46
C ALA A 4 5.00 8.43 -3.14
N LEU A 5 5.76 7.37 -2.84
CA LEU A 5 5.19 6.09 -2.45
C LEU A 5 4.56 6.15 -1.05
N LYS A 6 5.20 6.83 -0.09
CA LYS A 6 4.64 7.05 1.25
C LYS A 6 3.28 7.73 1.19
N ASP A 7 3.21 8.86 0.49
CA ASP A 7 1.99 9.65 0.36
C ASP A 7 0.88 8.82 -0.28
N LYS A 8 1.23 8.03 -1.31
CA LYS A 8 0.27 7.15 -1.99
C LYS A 8 -0.29 6.06 -1.07
N ILE A 9 0.58 5.41 -0.29
CA ILE A 9 0.15 4.37 0.66
C ILE A 9 -0.79 4.97 1.71
N ILE A 10 -0.45 6.13 2.28
CA ILE A 10 -1.26 6.81 3.29
C ILE A 10 -2.63 7.20 2.71
N GLU A 11 -2.66 7.87 1.56
CA GLU A 11 -3.89 8.29 0.87
C GLU A 11 -4.85 7.11 0.66
N VAL A 12 -4.33 6.00 0.16
CA VAL A 12 -5.12 4.81 -0.16
C VAL A 12 -5.58 4.10 1.12
N CYS A 13 -4.72 3.97 2.14
CA CYS A 13 -5.12 3.40 3.43
C CYS A 13 -6.25 4.22 4.06
N ASP A 14 -6.12 5.54 4.11
CA ASP A 14 -7.13 6.44 4.68
C ASP A 14 -8.45 6.35 3.93
N THR A 15 -8.40 6.39 2.60
CA THR A 15 -9.59 6.24 1.76
C THR A 15 -10.30 4.91 2.02
N LYS A 16 -9.54 3.81 2.10
CA LYS A 16 -10.12 2.46 2.27
C LYS A 16 -10.65 2.23 3.68
N ILE A 17 -9.97 2.74 4.70
CA ILE A 17 -10.44 2.71 6.08
C ILE A 17 -11.74 3.50 6.21
N ALA A 18 -11.81 4.72 5.66
CA ALA A 18 -13.02 5.52 5.69
C ALA A 18 -14.21 4.85 4.97
N GLN A 19 -13.95 4.12 3.89
CA GLN A 19 -15.00 3.45 3.10
C GLN A 19 -15.44 2.09 3.65
N LYS A 20 -14.52 1.32 4.26
CA LYS A 20 -14.73 -0.11 4.58
C LYS A 20 -14.43 -0.47 6.04
N GLY A 21 -14.01 0.49 6.85
CA GLY A 21 -13.61 0.30 8.24
C GLY A 21 -12.21 -0.29 8.41
N ASP A 22 -11.77 -0.35 9.67
CA ASP A 22 -10.40 -0.68 10.07
C ASP A 22 -9.94 -2.10 9.73
N ASN A 23 -10.89 -3.01 9.48
CA ASN A 23 -10.63 -4.40 9.13
C ASN A 23 -10.38 -4.62 7.64
N VAL A 24 -10.42 -3.57 6.81
CA VAL A 24 -10.16 -3.69 5.38
C VAL A 24 -8.76 -4.21 5.10
N GLY A 25 -8.68 -5.32 4.36
CA GLY A 25 -7.44 -5.88 3.83
C GLY A 25 -7.09 -5.24 2.47
N LEU A 26 -5.82 -4.89 2.29
CA LEU A 26 -5.26 -4.35 1.06
C LEU A 26 -4.12 -5.23 0.58
N SER A 27 -4.01 -5.41 -0.74
CA SER A 27 -2.83 -5.99 -1.38
C SER A 27 -1.94 -4.87 -1.92
N VAL A 28 -0.70 -5.19 -2.27
CA VAL A 28 0.25 -4.25 -2.90
C VAL A 28 -0.33 -3.54 -4.13
N TYR A 29 -1.24 -4.19 -4.87
CA TYR A 29 -1.89 -3.60 -6.04
C TYR A 29 -2.95 -2.55 -5.69
N ALA A 30 -3.42 -2.49 -4.44
CA ALA A 30 -4.43 -1.52 -4.02
C ALA A 30 -3.98 -0.06 -4.18
N PHE A 31 -2.67 0.18 -4.23
CA PHE A 31 -2.10 1.52 -4.41
C PHE A 31 -2.14 2.03 -5.85
N PHE A 32 -2.51 1.18 -6.81
CA PHE A 32 -2.43 1.46 -8.24
C PHE A 32 -3.79 1.20 -8.91
N LYS A 33 -4.21 2.11 -9.80
CA LYS A 33 -5.43 1.93 -10.59
C LYS A 33 -5.22 0.88 -11.69
N ASN A 34 -4.04 0.88 -12.31
CA ASN A 34 -3.57 -0.15 -13.23
C ASN A 34 -2.08 -0.42 -12.97
N LYS A 35 -1.65 -1.69 -13.15
CA LYS A 35 -0.24 -2.10 -13.03
C LYS A 35 0.73 -1.36 -13.96
N ASN A 36 0.23 -0.79 -15.05
CA ASN A 36 1.03 -0.10 -16.06
C ASN A 36 1.04 1.43 -15.92
N ASP A 37 0.25 2.01 -15.00
CA ASP A 37 0.15 3.48 -14.88
C ASP A 37 1.46 4.10 -14.40
N ASN A 38 2.09 3.46 -13.42
CA ASN A 38 3.40 3.86 -12.91
C ASN A 38 4.22 2.63 -12.53
N PRO A 39 4.81 1.93 -13.51
CA PRO A 39 5.47 0.65 -13.28
C PRO A 39 6.67 0.78 -12.32
N LYS A 40 7.38 1.92 -12.34
CA LYS A 40 8.50 2.16 -11.40
C LYS A 40 8.01 2.22 -9.95
N LEU A 41 6.93 2.96 -9.70
CA LEU A 41 6.34 3.06 -8.37
C LEU A 41 5.75 1.73 -7.90
N LEU A 42 5.18 0.93 -8.82
CA LEU A 42 4.72 -0.42 -8.53
C LEU A 42 5.87 -1.34 -8.12
N MET A 43 6.98 -1.33 -8.84
CA MET A 43 8.15 -2.13 -8.50
C MET A 43 8.72 -1.72 -7.15
N GLU A 44 8.78 -0.41 -6.86
CA GLU A 44 9.19 0.08 -5.54
C GLU A 44 8.25 -0.42 -4.43
N ALA A 45 6.93 -0.35 -4.64
CA ALA A 45 5.95 -0.87 -3.70
C ALA A 45 6.08 -2.39 -3.51
N ALA A 46 6.35 -3.14 -4.58
CA ALA A 46 6.55 -4.57 -4.55
C ALA A 46 7.81 -4.95 -3.76
N THR A 47 8.95 -4.27 -3.97
CA THR A 47 10.17 -4.46 -3.18
C THR A 47 9.94 -4.15 -1.70
N TRP A 48 9.25 -3.04 -1.38
CA TRP A 48 8.93 -2.70 0.00
C TRP A 48 8.01 -3.76 0.66
N TRP A 49 6.99 -4.22 -0.07
CA TRP A 49 5.98 -5.14 0.45
C TRP A 49 6.50 -6.57 0.58
N ILE A 50 7.07 -7.12 -0.50
CA ILE A 50 7.38 -8.54 -0.65
C ILE A 50 8.78 -8.84 -0.13
N GLU A 51 9.77 -8.04 -0.49
CA GLU A 51 11.18 -8.32 -0.16
C GLU A 51 11.56 -7.75 1.19
N THR A 52 11.25 -6.47 1.44
CA THR A 52 11.71 -5.77 2.66
C THR A 52 10.93 -6.19 3.90
N HIS A 53 9.60 -6.33 3.78
CA HIS A 53 8.73 -6.62 4.92
C HIS A 53 8.03 -7.97 4.87
N GLN A 54 8.11 -8.69 3.74
CA GLN A 54 7.58 -10.04 3.58
C GLN A 54 6.11 -10.14 4.03
N LEU A 55 5.33 -9.13 3.68
CA LEU A 55 3.93 -9.02 4.03
C LEU A 55 3.11 -10.06 3.26
N ASP A 56 2.02 -10.52 3.86
CA ASP A 56 1.09 -11.45 3.21
C ASP A 56 0.44 -10.82 1.96
N HIS A 57 -0.24 -11.65 1.17
CA HIS A 57 -0.94 -11.17 -0.02
C HIS A 57 -1.96 -10.05 0.30
N PHE A 58 -2.54 -10.08 1.51
CA PHE A 58 -3.38 -9.03 2.05
C PHE A 58 -2.94 -8.66 3.47
N GLU A 59 -2.89 -7.36 3.74
CA GLU A 59 -2.62 -6.82 5.07
C GLU A 59 -3.68 -5.78 5.45
N LYS A 60 -3.97 -5.64 6.74
CA LYS A 60 -4.92 -4.62 7.21
C LYS A 60 -4.40 -3.22 6.90
N ALA A 61 -5.27 -2.35 6.37
CA ALA A 61 -4.90 -0.96 6.05
C ALA A 61 -4.32 -0.20 7.25
N VAL A 62 -4.85 -0.43 8.46
CA VAL A 62 -4.33 0.16 9.70
C VAL A 62 -2.89 -0.30 10.02
N LYS A 63 -2.55 -1.56 9.73
CA LYS A 63 -1.19 -2.09 9.92
C LYS A 63 -0.23 -1.45 8.94
N ILE A 64 -0.61 -1.39 7.66
CA ILE A 64 0.19 -0.77 6.60
C ILE A 64 0.47 0.70 6.93
N LYS A 65 -0.58 1.48 7.28
CA LYS A 65 -0.44 2.90 7.61
C LYS A 65 0.53 3.12 8.78
N LYS A 66 0.44 2.29 9.83
CA LYS A 66 1.34 2.36 10.99
C LYS A 66 2.80 2.06 10.65
N MET A 67 3.08 1.29 9.59
CA MET A 67 4.45 1.02 9.15
C MET A 67 5.08 2.19 8.37
N ILE A 68 4.26 3.12 7.85
CA ILE A 68 4.74 4.27 7.06
C ILE A 68 4.94 5.53 7.90
N GLN A 69 4.15 5.69 8.97
CA GLN A 69 4.27 6.77 9.95
C GLN A 69 5.56 6.65 10.77
#